data_AF-A0A0K6ILX0-F1
#
_entry.id   AF-A0A0K6ILX0-F1
#
_cell.length_a   1.000
_cell.length_b   1.000
_cell.length_c   1.000
_cell.angle_alpha   90.00
_cell.angle_beta   90.00
_cell.angle_gamma   90.00
#
_symmetry.space_group_name_H-M   'P 1'
#
loop_
_entity.id
_entity.type
_entity.pdbx_description
1 polymer ?
#
loop_
_entity_poly.entity_id
_entity_poly.type
_entity_poly.pdbx_seq_one_letter_code
_entity_poly.pdbx_strand_id
1 'polypeptide(L)'
;MLEFLSDYWFIPKSTLGLWFWASLLVVFFFFLVQTVVLYRRFSFSIKQVWLIINDQSIDLLYQNIGDIREKGQQSESEKIRKLWHEFDESLVLDHREKGVFNTLDAEHFFNTRTLASGITSSRLLAAAPSFLTAIGVLGTFMGLTMGLQGIHLDSKDIDILKAGISSMMNGAAFAFLTSVWGVGLSLLLNIFEKIAERSVIRKVSSLQQEIDALFPRLPAEKSLVDISKFTGESSEALQELHERIGDRLQETISGVSDSMQEAFTNALNNVMAPAMQSLVSNTSQQTSGVLEQLIGNFTESMQAAGRGQGELMQKSTEEMRQAVATLSDQMKTVVDQTSNNHQAMAKQQEQASQQFNEQLRAMLSQSEERQQAMESKFAETLNAQQQALTERETEHRDKLQTQLDSWLEKQAQLIETMKDAVERTQAHMDSVIEQHRDVVGQLKTVADTTATSSQNLSNSSNQIGVLSGNLVKATELFDTRLGEMTDSIKGISAQNDALASHVIEQAKVLRGLETSLVTTTDKFGETAQLAQNGFNEMKEHQTEFIANIESSFESLGENLKKQVSDIEKQTNEWLRSYSSEVNTQLKERMETWNDKTREFSDQMVRTVSSISDLVDELERK
;
A
#
# COMPACT_ATOMS: atom_id res chain seq x y z
N MET A 1 58.06 -51.21 -11.82
CA MET A 1 57.71 -49.77 -11.87
C MET A 1 58.20 -49.00 -10.63
N LEU A 2 58.24 -49.60 -9.43
CA LEU A 2 58.82 -48.99 -8.22
C LEU A 2 60.37 -48.91 -8.21
N GLU A 3 61.08 -49.79 -8.92
CA GLU A 3 62.56 -49.76 -9.00
C GLU A 3 63.14 -48.64 -9.88
N PHE A 4 62.35 -48.05 -10.79
CA PHE A 4 62.84 -46.95 -11.65
C PHE A 4 62.77 -45.58 -10.95
N LEU A 5 62.10 -45.52 -9.79
CA LEU A 5 61.92 -44.29 -9.00
C LEU A 5 62.96 -44.15 -7.87
N SER A 6 63.78 -45.17 -7.60
CA SER A 6 64.73 -45.18 -6.48
C SER A 6 66.02 -44.36 -6.69
N ASP A 7 66.27 -43.87 -7.90
CA ASP A 7 67.46 -43.06 -8.23
C ASP A 7 67.29 -41.56 -7.94
N TYR A 8 66.08 -41.13 -7.61
CA TYR A 8 65.80 -39.74 -7.31
C TYR A 8 65.87 -39.46 -5.80
N TRP A 9 66.70 -38.49 -5.40
CA TRP A 9 66.90 -38.07 -4.00
C TRP A 9 65.60 -37.71 -3.26
N PHE A 10 64.56 -37.32 -3.99
CA PHE A 10 63.28 -36.86 -3.46
C PHE A 10 62.24 -37.95 -3.16
N ILE A 11 62.58 -39.24 -3.36
CA ILE A 11 61.69 -40.35 -3.01
C ILE A 11 62.30 -41.13 -1.84
N PRO A 12 61.53 -41.38 -0.74
CA PRO A 12 62.06 -42.10 0.41
C PRO A 12 62.49 -43.51 0.00
N LYS A 13 63.70 -43.92 0.40
CA LYS A 13 64.22 -45.26 0.09
C LYS A 13 63.79 -46.32 1.12
N SER A 14 63.33 -45.91 2.30
CA SER A 14 62.82 -46.83 3.32
C SER A 14 61.39 -47.28 2.98
N THR A 15 61.05 -48.53 3.32
CA THR A 15 59.70 -49.09 3.09
C THR A 15 58.63 -48.28 3.83
N LEU A 16 58.89 -47.94 5.09
CA LEU A 16 58.01 -47.06 5.88
C LEU A 16 57.91 -45.66 5.25
N GLY A 17 59.00 -45.17 4.67
CA GLY A 17 59.03 -43.90 3.97
C GLY A 17 58.15 -43.84 2.75
N LEU A 18 58.15 -44.92 1.96
CA LEU A 18 57.27 -45.05 0.80
C LEU A 18 55.79 -45.06 1.21
N TRP A 19 55.43 -45.79 2.27
CA TRP A 19 54.07 -45.80 2.80
C TRP A 19 53.61 -44.43 3.29
N PHE A 20 54.51 -43.70 3.95
CA PHE A 20 54.23 -42.35 4.43
C PHE A 20 54.05 -41.34 3.30
N TRP A 21 54.93 -41.39 2.30
CA TRP A 21 54.82 -40.54 1.12
C TRP A 21 53.55 -40.87 0.31
N ALA A 22 53.21 -42.15 0.19
CA ALA A 22 51.95 -42.58 -0.43
C ALA A 22 50.73 -42.07 0.36
N SER A 23 50.74 -42.09 1.69
CA SER A 23 49.61 -41.58 2.49
C SER A 23 49.44 -40.07 2.34
N LEU A 24 50.53 -39.30 2.31
CA LEU A 24 50.50 -37.86 2.01
C LEU A 24 49.88 -37.59 0.62
N LEU A 25 50.26 -38.35 -0.40
CA LEU A 25 49.69 -38.21 -1.73
C LEU A 25 48.20 -38.58 -1.75
N VAL A 26 47.79 -39.65 -1.08
CA VAL A 26 46.37 -40.04 -0.99
C VAL A 26 45.54 -38.93 -0.35
N VAL A 27 46.00 -38.36 0.76
CA VAL A 27 45.31 -37.24 1.43
C VAL A 27 45.27 -36.00 0.53
N PHE A 28 46.38 -35.66 -0.12
CA PHE A 28 46.45 -34.54 -1.06
C PHE A 28 45.47 -34.73 -2.23
N PHE A 29 45.49 -35.87 -2.91
CA PHE A 29 44.60 -36.15 -4.03
C PHE A 29 43.14 -36.24 -3.62
N PHE A 30 42.84 -36.74 -2.42
CA PHE A 30 41.49 -36.73 -1.87
C PHE A 30 40.94 -35.30 -1.78
N PHE A 31 41.68 -34.36 -1.17
CA PHE A 31 41.26 -32.97 -1.06
C PHE A 31 41.28 -32.22 -2.39
N LEU A 32 42.22 -32.55 -3.28
CA LEU A 32 42.28 -31.99 -4.63
C LEU A 32 41.03 -32.39 -5.43
N VAL A 33 40.71 -33.69 -5.46
CA VAL A 33 39.51 -34.22 -6.14
C VAL A 33 38.26 -33.63 -5.54
N GLN A 34 38.15 -33.53 -4.21
CA GLN A 34 37.01 -32.92 -3.56
C GLN A 34 36.83 -31.45 -3.98
N THR A 35 37.91 -30.66 -3.99
CA THR A 35 37.90 -29.27 -4.47
C THR A 35 37.44 -29.18 -5.92
N VAL A 36 37.98 -30.03 -6.79
CA VAL A 36 37.62 -30.07 -8.23
C VAL A 36 36.16 -30.46 -8.42
N VAL A 37 35.67 -31.50 -7.73
CA VAL A 37 34.27 -31.94 -7.84
C VAL A 37 33.32 -30.84 -7.42
N LEU A 38 33.60 -30.17 -6.30
CA LEU A 38 32.79 -29.05 -5.83
C LEU A 38 32.84 -27.87 -6.80
N TYR A 39 34.00 -27.58 -7.40
CA TYR A 39 34.14 -26.50 -8.38
C TYR A 39 33.38 -26.81 -9.67
N ARG A 40 33.38 -28.07 -10.12
CA ARG A 40 32.58 -28.53 -11.26
C ARG A 40 31.08 -28.43 -10.99
N ARG A 41 30.62 -28.83 -9.79
CA ARG A 41 29.22 -28.67 -9.37
C ARG A 41 28.81 -27.19 -9.36
N PHE A 42 29.64 -26.32 -8.80
CA PHE A 42 29.42 -24.88 -8.84
C PHE A 42 29.35 -24.33 -10.27
N SER A 43 30.32 -24.71 -11.12
CA SER A 43 30.36 -24.24 -12.51
C SER A 43 29.15 -24.69 -13.30
N PHE A 44 28.64 -25.90 -13.04
CA PHE A 44 27.37 -26.38 -13.59
C PHE A 44 26.19 -25.53 -13.10
N SER A 45 26.08 -25.27 -11.80
CA SER A 45 25.03 -24.41 -11.22
C SER A 45 25.01 -23.01 -11.83
N ILE A 46 26.17 -22.34 -11.95
CA ILE A 46 26.24 -21.02 -12.60
C ILE A 46 25.83 -21.11 -14.07
N LYS A 47 26.29 -22.13 -14.80
CA LYS A 47 25.93 -22.30 -16.21
C LYS A 47 24.42 -22.45 -16.38
N GLN A 48 23.74 -23.15 -15.47
CA GLN A 48 22.28 -23.29 -15.50
C GLN A 48 21.58 -21.94 -15.31
N VAL A 49 22.02 -21.12 -14.36
CA VAL A 49 21.47 -19.75 -14.19
C VAL A 49 21.75 -18.91 -15.44
N TRP A 50 22.98 -18.99 -15.97
CA TRP A 50 23.37 -18.24 -17.16
C TRP A 50 22.56 -18.64 -18.41
N LEU A 51 22.20 -19.92 -18.57
CA LEU A 51 21.35 -20.39 -19.66
C LEU A 51 19.93 -19.82 -19.61
N ILE A 52 19.42 -19.48 -18.41
CA ILE A 52 18.09 -18.89 -18.25
C ILE A 52 18.09 -17.43 -18.74
N ILE A 53 19.13 -16.68 -18.40
CA ILE A 53 19.27 -15.25 -18.75
C ILE A 53 19.97 -15.00 -20.10
N ASN A 54 20.52 -16.05 -20.74
CA ASN A 54 21.25 -15.88 -21.98
C ASN A 54 20.37 -15.30 -23.11
N ASP A 55 20.98 -14.48 -23.96
CA ASP A 55 20.37 -13.80 -25.10
C ASP A 55 19.21 -12.87 -24.72
N GLN A 56 19.15 -12.38 -23.48
CA GLN A 56 18.18 -11.40 -23.03
C GLN A 56 18.77 -9.99 -22.98
N SER A 57 17.94 -9.00 -23.29
CA SER A 57 18.25 -7.58 -23.11
C SER A 57 17.08 -6.91 -22.40
N ILE A 58 17.34 -5.78 -21.75
CA ILE A 58 16.32 -5.00 -21.01
C ILE A 58 15.09 -4.71 -21.90
N ASP A 59 15.30 -4.39 -23.18
CA ASP A 59 14.22 -4.05 -24.12
C ASP A 59 13.33 -5.25 -24.51
N LEU A 60 13.89 -6.46 -24.53
CA LEU A 60 13.18 -7.69 -24.90
C LEU A 60 12.66 -8.47 -23.69
N LEU A 61 13.10 -8.10 -22.49
CA LEU A 61 12.86 -8.83 -21.25
C LEU A 61 11.38 -9.01 -20.95
N TYR A 62 10.59 -7.94 -21.12
CA TYR A 62 9.15 -7.98 -20.84
C TYR A 62 8.37 -8.89 -21.79
N GLN A 63 8.83 -9.03 -23.05
CA GLN A 63 8.20 -9.92 -24.02
C GLN A 63 8.61 -11.38 -23.77
N ASN A 64 9.87 -11.60 -23.41
CA ASN A 64 10.45 -12.92 -23.23
C ASN A 64 10.32 -13.45 -21.79
N ILE A 65 9.67 -12.74 -20.87
CA ILE A 65 9.59 -13.14 -19.46
C ILE A 65 8.92 -14.51 -19.28
N GLY A 66 7.96 -14.85 -20.15
CA GLY A 66 7.36 -16.18 -20.21
C GLY A 66 8.39 -17.27 -20.53
N ASP A 67 9.21 -17.04 -21.56
CA ASP A 67 10.28 -17.96 -21.95
C ASP A 67 11.35 -18.10 -20.87
N ILE A 68 11.69 -17.01 -20.18
CA ILE A 68 12.64 -17.01 -19.06
C ILE A 68 12.10 -17.83 -17.88
N ARG A 69 10.82 -17.64 -17.55
CA ARG A 69 10.12 -18.42 -16.51
C ARG A 69 10.09 -19.91 -16.88
N GLU A 70 9.79 -20.24 -18.13
CA GLU A 70 9.79 -21.61 -18.62
C GLU A 70 11.20 -22.24 -18.57
N LYS A 71 12.23 -21.53 -19.04
CA LYS A 71 13.63 -21.97 -18.93
C LYS A 71 14.05 -22.21 -17.47
N GLY A 72 13.61 -21.36 -16.55
CA GLY A 72 13.82 -21.52 -15.12
C GLY A 72 13.19 -22.79 -14.55
N GLN A 73 11.96 -23.08 -14.94
CA GLN A 73 11.24 -24.30 -14.53
C GLN A 73 11.84 -25.58 -15.14
N GLN A 74 12.37 -25.49 -16.36
CA GLN A 74 13.01 -26.60 -17.08
C GLN A 74 14.48 -26.83 -16.70
N SER A 75 15.05 -26.05 -15.77
CA SER A 75 16.44 -26.24 -15.35
C SER A 75 16.70 -27.64 -14.81
N GLU A 76 17.79 -28.27 -15.26
CA GLU A 76 18.19 -29.63 -14.88
C GLU A 76 18.51 -29.76 -13.38
N SER A 77 18.84 -28.65 -12.72
CA SER A 77 19.18 -28.62 -11.30
C SER A 77 17.98 -28.23 -10.46
N GLU A 78 17.47 -29.15 -9.64
CA GLU A 78 16.37 -28.88 -8.70
C GLU A 78 16.67 -27.67 -7.80
N LYS A 79 17.93 -27.52 -7.38
CA LYS A 79 18.36 -26.39 -6.55
C LYS A 79 18.22 -25.05 -7.28
N ILE A 80 18.66 -25.00 -8.55
CA ILE A 80 18.56 -23.77 -9.35
C ILE A 80 17.10 -23.47 -9.69
N ARG A 81 16.30 -24.49 -10.00
CA ARG A 81 14.86 -24.32 -10.22
C ARG A 81 14.16 -23.66 -9.03
N LYS A 82 14.46 -24.10 -7.80
CA LYS A 82 13.90 -23.50 -6.57
C LYS A 82 14.36 -22.05 -6.38
N LEU A 83 15.67 -21.80 -6.50
CA LEU A 83 16.23 -20.44 -6.36
C LEU A 83 15.68 -19.47 -7.43
N TRP A 84 15.53 -19.95 -8.67
CA TRP A 84 14.98 -19.16 -9.76
C TRP A 84 13.48 -18.90 -9.57
N HIS A 85 12.73 -19.87 -9.03
CA HIS A 85 11.33 -19.67 -8.69
C HIS A 85 11.14 -18.59 -7.62
N GLU A 86 11.94 -18.62 -6.54
CA GLU A 86 11.92 -17.58 -5.50
C GLU A 86 12.30 -16.20 -6.06
N PHE A 87 13.28 -16.15 -6.97
CA PHE A 87 13.65 -14.92 -7.67
C PHE A 87 12.53 -14.41 -8.59
N ASP A 88 11.89 -15.30 -9.34
CA ASP A 88 10.78 -14.95 -10.24
C ASP A 88 9.54 -14.45 -9.48
N GLU A 89 9.28 -14.97 -8.28
CA GLU A 89 8.25 -14.45 -7.37
C GLU A 89 8.55 -13.02 -6.90
N SER A 90 9.82 -12.61 -6.84
CA SER A 90 10.20 -11.25 -6.45
C SER A 90 10.19 -10.24 -7.60
N LEU A 91 9.91 -10.69 -8.84
CA LEU A 91 9.85 -9.83 -10.01
C LEU A 91 8.49 -9.12 -10.12
N VAL A 92 8.54 -7.83 -10.48
CA VAL A 92 7.37 -6.98 -10.70
C VAL A 92 7.33 -6.57 -12.16
N LEU A 93 6.20 -6.83 -12.82
CA LEU A 93 5.94 -6.46 -14.19
C LEU A 93 5.27 -5.09 -14.23
N ASP A 94 5.94 -4.10 -14.83
CA ASP A 94 5.30 -2.82 -15.13
C ASP A 94 4.76 -2.85 -16.56
N HIS A 95 3.44 -2.94 -16.69
CA HIS A 95 2.76 -2.95 -17.98
C HIS A 95 2.82 -1.60 -18.71
N ARG A 96 3.09 -0.49 -18.01
CA ARG A 96 3.14 0.87 -18.58
C ARG A 96 4.45 1.11 -19.29
N GLU A 97 5.56 0.89 -18.59
CA GLU A 97 6.92 1.04 -19.13
C GLU A 97 7.37 -0.22 -19.89
N LYS A 98 6.57 -1.30 -19.87
CA LYS A 98 6.93 -2.62 -20.39
C LYS A 98 8.28 -3.07 -19.83
N GLY A 99 8.45 -2.90 -18.52
CA GLY A 99 9.66 -3.23 -17.78
C GLY A 99 9.43 -4.43 -16.85
N VAL A 100 10.50 -5.18 -16.59
CA VAL A 100 10.52 -6.21 -15.53
C VAL A 100 11.53 -5.77 -14.50
N PHE A 101 11.06 -5.54 -13.29
CA PHE A 101 11.87 -5.01 -12.20
C PHE A 101 12.00 -6.01 -11.08
N ASN A 102 13.10 -5.90 -10.34
CA ASN A 102 13.34 -6.74 -9.19
C ASN A 102 13.09 -5.96 -7.89
N THR A 103 12.53 -6.62 -6.88
CA THR A 103 12.27 -6.01 -5.56
C THR A 103 13.42 -6.24 -4.57
N LEU A 104 14.24 -7.27 -4.78
CA LEU A 104 15.38 -7.66 -3.92
C LEU A 104 16.62 -7.87 -4.77
N ASP A 105 17.80 -7.44 -4.33
CA ASP A 105 19.04 -7.62 -5.10
C ASP A 105 19.31 -9.11 -5.43
N ALA A 106 19.90 -9.40 -6.58
CA ALA A 106 20.21 -10.77 -7.02
C ALA A 106 21.08 -11.53 -6.00
N GLU A 107 21.87 -10.84 -5.19
CA GLU A 107 22.64 -11.41 -4.09
C GLU A 107 21.77 -12.16 -3.07
N HIS A 108 20.54 -11.73 -2.83
CA HIS A 108 19.64 -12.39 -1.89
C HIS A 108 19.43 -13.88 -2.25
N PHE A 109 19.23 -14.16 -3.53
CA PHE A 109 18.96 -15.50 -4.05
C PHE A 109 20.24 -16.21 -4.52
N PHE A 110 21.10 -15.50 -5.26
CA PHE A 110 22.27 -16.03 -5.94
C PHE A 110 23.55 -15.60 -5.24
N ASN A 111 23.84 -16.14 -4.07
CA ASN A 111 25.07 -15.85 -3.31
C ASN A 111 26.01 -17.05 -3.23
N THR A 112 27.18 -16.84 -2.63
CA THR A 112 28.20 -17.88 -2.48
C THR A 112 27.74 -19.04 -1.60
N ARG A 113 26.80 -18.83 -0.67
CA ARG A 113 26.23 -19.89 0.17
C ARG A 113 25.19 -20.70 -0.61
N THR A 114 24.33 -20.07 -1.40
CA THR A 114 23.31 -20.78 -2.19
C THR A 114 23.93 -21.46 -3.41
N LEU A 115 24.87 -20.84 -4.11
CA LEU A 115 25.47 -21.43 -5.32
C LEU A 115 26.70 -22.30 -5.05
N ALA A 116 27.46 -22.04 -3.98
CA ALA A 116 28.77 -22.65 -3.77
C ALA A 116 29.08 -23.08 -2.31
N SER A 117 28.07 -23.40 -1.50
CA SER A 117 28.21 -23.77 -0.07
C SER A 117 29.37 -24.74 0.23
N GLY A 118 29.63 -25.69 -0.65
CA GLY A 118 30.67 -26.70 -0.45
C GLY A 118 32.11 -26.18 -0.52
N ILE A 119 32.38 -25.08 -1.24
CA ILE A 119 33.75 -24.53 -1.35
C ILE A 119 33.96 -23.44 -0.29
N THR A 120 33.08 -22.45 -0.24
CA THR A 120 33.26 -21.26 0.58
C THR A 120 32.99 -21.47 2.07
N SER A 121 32.17 -22.47 2.43
CA SER A 121 31.78 -22.72 3.83
C SER A 121 32.37 -24.01 4.42
N SER A 122 33.23 -24.72 3.68
CA SER A 122 33.78 -26.00 4.13
C SER A 122 34.97 -25.81 5.07
N ARG A 123 34.72 -25.98 6.37
CA ARG A 123 35.77 -25.99 7.41
C ARG A 123 36.82 -27.08 7.16
N LEU A 124 36.40 -28.22 6.59
CA LEU A 124 37.31 -29.34 6.33
C LEU A 124 38.33 -29.01 5.23
N LEU A 125 37.89 -28.34 4.15
CA LEU A 125 38.78 -27.91 3.07
C LEU A 125 39.77 -26.84 3.54
N ALA A 126 39.30 -25.89 4.36
CA ALA A 126 40.16 -24.86 4.94
C ALA A 126 41.27 -25.44 5.86
N ALA A 127 41.01 -26.58 6.52
CA ALA A 127 41.98 -27.26 7.39
C ALA A 127 42.91 -28.24 6.64
N ALA A 128 42.64 -28.54 5.36
CA ALA A 128 43.37 -29.57 4.63
C ALA A 128 44.89 -29.32 4.48
N PRO A 129 45.37 -28.09 4.19
CA PRO A 129 46.81 -27.79 4.18
C PRO A 129 47.48 -28.05 5.53
N SER A 130 46.78 -27.69 6.63
CA SER A 130 47.28 -27.92 7.99
C SER A 130 47.44 -29.41 8.29
N PHE A 131 46.51 -30.26 7.83
CA PHE A 131 46.64 -31.72 7.99
C PHE A 131 47.86 -32.28 7.25
N LEU A 132 48.11 -31.85 6.00
CA LEU A 132 49.28 -32.29 5.24
C LEU A 132 50.60 -31.87 5.93
N THR A 133 50.62 -30.68 6.52
CA THR A 133 51.77 -30.18 7.30
C THR A 133 51.96 -30.99 8.58
N ALA A 134 50.88 -31.24 9.33
CA ALA A 134 50.90 -32.01 10.58
C ALA A 134 51.34 -33.47 10.35
N ILE A 135 50.85 -34.08 9.26
CA ILE A 135 51.34 -35.39 8.80
C ILE A 135 52.84 -35.25 8.52
N GLY A 136 53.29 -34.34 7.66
CA GLY A 136 54.72 -34.14 7.39
C GLY A 136 55.62 -34.05 8.63
N VAL A 137 55.19 -33.30 9.65
CA VAL A 137 55.89 -33.19 10.96
C VAL A 137 55.90 -34.50 11.73
N LEU A 138 54.80 -35.26 11.73
CA LEU A 138 54.72 -36.58 12.36
C LEU A 138 55.68 -37.58 11.69
N GLY A 139 55.85 -37.49 10.37
CA GLY A 139 56.89 -38.23 9.64
C GLY A 139 58.30 -37.92 10.14
N THR A 140 58.59 -36.64 10.40
CA THR A 140 59.87 -36.21 10.98
C THR A 140 60.14 -36.84 12.33
N PHE A 141 59.14 -36.82 13.23
CA PHE A 141 59.27 -37.44 14.55
C PHE A 141 59.54 -38.94 14.44
N MET A 142 58.76 -39.67 13.64
CA MET A 142 58.99 -41.10 13.42
C MET A 142 60.38 -41.38 12.84
N GLY A 143 60.84 -40.55 11.90
CA GLY A 143 62.13 -40.76 11.26
C GLY A 143 63.32 -40.55 12.18
N LEU A 144 63.24 -39.54 13.06
CA LEU A 144 64.24 -39.34 14.09
C LEU A 144 64.22 -40.48 15.12
N THR A 145 63.04 -40.93 15.57
CA THR A 145 62.93 -42.05 16.52
C THR A 145 63.51 -43.34 15.95
N MET A 146 63.20 -43.68 14.69
CA MET A 146 63.75 -44.86 14.04
C MET A 146 65.25 -44.74 13.75
N GLY A 147 65.72 -43.56 13.38
CA GLY A 147 67.15 -43.29 13.18
C GLY A 147 67.97 -43.50 14.45
N LEU A 148 67.42 -43.11 15.61
CA LEU A 148 68.06 -43.26 16.92
C LEU A 148 67.97 -44.69 17.47
N GLN A 149 66.92 -45.45 17.14
CA GLN A 149 66.74 -46.83 17.61
C GLN A 149 67.84 -47.79 17.12
N GLY A 150 68.49 -47.49 16.00
CA GLY A 150 69.58 -48.31 15.45
C GLY A 150 70.93 -48.12 16.17
N ILE A 151 71.07 -47.14 17.06
CA ILE A 151 72.35 -46.76 17.65
C ILE A 151 72.62 -47.56 18.94
N HIS A 152 73.53 -48.52 18.87
CA HIS A 152 74.01 -49.28 20.02
C HIS A 152 75.39 -48.73 20.44
N LEU A 153 75.40 -47.67 21.25
CA LEU A 153 76.64 -46.97 21.67
C LEU A 153 77.55 -47.80 22.58
N ASP A 154 77.04 -48.87 23.19
CA ASP A 154 77.79 -49.75 24.09
C ASP A 154 78.57 -50.87 23.38
N SER A 155 78.49 -50.93 22.04
CA SER A 155 79.20 -51.92 21.24
C SER A 155 80.69 -51.56 21.06
N LYS A 156 81.57 -52.53 21.31
CA LYS A 156 83.02 -52.42 21.00
C LYS A 156 83.34 -52.74 19.54
N ASP A 157 82.35 -53.16 18.76
CA ASP A 157 82.51 -53.51 17.35
C ASP A 157 82.27 -52.28 16.44
N ILE A 158 83.30 -51.95 15.65
CA ILE A 158 83.30 -50.83 14.71
C ILE A 158 82.23 -51.01 13.63
N ASP A 159 81.91 -52.24 13.23
CA ASP A 159 80.94 -52.50 12.17
C ASP A 159 79.50 -52.29 12.67
N ILE A 160 79.23 -52.57 13.95
CA ILE A 160 77.95 -52.24 14.61
C ILE A 160 77.78 -50.73 14.74
N LEU A 161 78.86 -49.99 15.04
CA LEU A 161 78.83 -48.53 15.13
C LEU A 161 78.59 -47.88 13.75
N LYS A 162 79.25 -48.39 12.70
CA LYS A 162 79.01 -47.96 11.30
C LYS A 162 77.57 -48.22 10.86
N ALA A 163 77.00 -49.39 11.21
CA ALA A 163 75.61 -49.72 10.94
C ALA A 163 74.64 -48.79 11.68
N GLY A 164 74.92 -48.45 12.94
CA GLY A 164 74.15 -47.48 13.73
C GLY A 164 74.16 -46.07 13.13
N ILE A 165 75.33 -45.59 12.68
CA ILE A 165 75.45 -44.30 11.98
C ILE A 165 74.69 -44.31 10.66
N SER A 166 74.76 -45.41 9.89
CA SER A 166 74.00 -45.57 8.65
C SER A 166 72.49 -45.55 8.90
N SER A 167 72.02 -46.22 9.96
CA SER A 167 70.62 -46.19 10.40
C SER A 167 70.17 -44.78 10.78
N MET A 168 70.99 -44.04 11.54
CA MET A 168 70.72 -42.66 11.92
C MET A 168 70.62 -41.74 10.70
N MET A 169 71.55 -41.88 9.76
CA MET A 169 71.56 -41.10 8.52
C MET A 169 70.32 -41.37 7.67
N ASN A 170 69.89 -42.64 7.56
CA ASN A 170 68.68 -43.02 6.83
C ASN A 170 67.39 -42.53 7.52
N GLY A 171 67.32 -42.59 8.86
CA GLY A 171 66.21 -42.06 9.63
C GLY A 171 66.08 -40.54 9.51
N ALA A 172 67.21 -39.82 9.58
CA ALA A 172 67.26 -38.38 9.35
C ALA A 172 66.85 -38.02 7.91
N ALA A 173 67.35 -38.72 6.90
CA ALA A 173 66.97 -38.50 5.50
C ALA A 173 65.46 -38.70 5.28
N PHE A 174 64.87 -39.75 5.87
CA PHE A 174 63.42 -39.96 5.85
C PHE A 174 62.67 -38.81 6.53
N ALA A 175 63.10 -38.39 7.72
CA ALA A 175 62.50 -37.28 8.47
C ALA A 175 62.49 -35.96 7.68
N PHE A 176 63.61 -35.60 7.05
CA PHE A 176 63.69 -34.42 6.20
C PHE A 176 62.75 -34.53 5.00
N LEU A 177 62.73 -35.68 4.33
CA LEU A 177 61.98 -35.82 3.10
C LEU A 177 60.46 -35.82 3.32
N THR A 178 59.97 -36.42 4.41
CA THR A 178 58.54 -36.36 4.77
C THR A 178 58.08 -34.95 5.11
N SER A 179 58.94 -34.15 5.76
CA SER A 179 58.64 -32.76 6.08
C SER A 179 58.54 -31.90 4.81
N VAL A 180 59.50 -32.04 3.90
CA VAL A 180 59.52 -31.31 2.62
C VAL A 180 58.28 -31.59 1.79
N TRP A 181 57.86 -32.86 1.69
CA TRP A 181 56.63 -33.23 0.99
C TRP A 181 55.37 -32.74 1.71
N GLY A 182 55.31 -32.84 3.04
CA GLY A 182 54.15 -32.35 3.81
C GLY A 182 53.94 -30.85 3.65
N VAL A 183 55.00 -30.05 3.78
CA VAL A 183 54.95 -28.59 3.57
C VAL A 183 54.70 -28.25 2.09
N GLY A 184 55.38 -28.92 1.16
CA GLY A 184 55.22 -28.69 -0.27
C GLY A 184 53.80 -28.96 -0.78
N LEU A 185 53.23 -30.12 -0.42
CA LEU A 185 51.87 -30.48 -0.80
C LEU A 185 50.82 -29.61 -0.09
N SER A 186 51.07 -29.23 1.17
CA SER A 186 50.24 -28.27 1.91
C SER A 186 50.16 -26.92 1.19
N LEU A 187 51.31 -26.36 0.80
CA LEU A 187 51.36 -25.08 0.11
C LEU A 187 50.67 -25.16 -1.27
N LEU A 188 50.91 -26.23 -2.02
CA LEU A 188 50.26 -26.46 -3.31
C LEU A 188 48.74 -26.56 -3.17
N LEU A 189 48.25 -27.30 -2.17
CA LEU A 189 46.81 -27.44 -1.91
C LEU A 189 46.19 -26.11 -1.50
N ASN A 190 46.86 -25.34 -0.63
CA ASN A 190 46.40 -24.02 -0.18
C ASN A 190 46.28 -23.03 -1.36
N ILE A 191 47.27 -23.00 -2.25
CA ILE A 191 47.21 -22.16 -3.46
C ILE A 191 46.02 -22.58 -4.34
N PHE A 192 45.85 -23.88 -4.58
CA PHE A 192 44.77 -24.40 -5.41
C PHE A 192 43.38 -24.07 -4.82
N GLU A 193 43.20 -24.29 -3.52
CA GLU A 193 41.97 -23.97 -2.79
C GLU A 193 41.63 -22.48 -2.87
N LYS A 194 42.60 -21.59 -2.60
CA LYS A 194 42.40 -20.13 -2.67
C LYS A 194 42.11 -19.63 -4.08
N ILE A 195 42.73 -20.22 -5.10
CA ILE A 195 42.42 -19.89 -6.50
C ILE A 195 40.98 -20.30 -6.84
N ALA A 196 40.58 -21.51 -6.45
CA ALA A 196 39.22 -22.00 -6.69
C ALA A 196 38.18 -21.13 -5.96
N GLU A 197 38.38 -20.85 -4.68
CA GLU A 197 37.51 -19.98 -3.87
C GLU A 197 37.37 -18.58 -4.48
N ARG A 198 38.48 -17.91 -4.82
CA ARG A 198 38.44 -16.59 -5.46
C ARG A 198 37.78 -16.62 -6.84
N SER A 199 37.90 -17.72 -7.58
CA SER A 199 37.22 -17.89 -8.87
C SER A 199 35.70 -18.02 -8.67
N VAL A 200 35.27 -18.77 -7.66
CA VAL A 200 33.85 -18.89 -7.28
C VAL A 200 33.27 -17.53 -6.94
N ILE A 201 33.89 -16.79 -6.02
CA ILE A 201 33.41 -15.48 -5.57
C ILE A 201 33.28 -14.51 -6.75
N ARG A 202 34.31 -14.44 -7.62
CA ARG A 202 34.28 -13.56 -8.80
C ARG A 202 33.16 -13.92 -9.78
N LYS A 203 32.95 -15.21 -10.06
CA LYS A 203 31.90 -15.64 -10.98
C LYS A 203 30.49 -15.43 -10.41
N VAL A 204 30.30 -15.63 -9.10
CA VAL A 204 29.02 -15.31 -8.43
C VAL A 204 28.75 -13.81 -8.51
N SER A 205 29.72 -12.97 -8.18
CA SER A 205 29.56 -11.51 -8.24
C SER A 205 29.28 -11.02 -9.67
N SER A 206 29.98 -11.56 -10.67
CA SER A 206 29.70 -11.23 -12.08
C SER A 206 28.29 -11.67 -12.51
N LEU A 207 27.81 -12.82 -12.03
CA LEU A 207 26.45 -13.28 -12.31
C LEU A 207 25.41 -12.37 -11.66
N GLN A 208 25.62 -11.98 -10.39
CA GLN A 208 24.74 -11.05 -9.67
C GLN A 208 24.64 -9.72 -10.42
N GLN A 209 25.78 -9.14 -10.82
CA GLN A 209 25.81 -7.89 -11.58
C GLN A 209 25.06 -7.98 -12.91
N GLU A 210 25.18 -9.09 -13.63
CA GLU A 210 24.47 -9.30 -14.89
C GLU A 210 22.94 -9.40 -14.65
N ILE A 211 22.53 -10.12 -13.62
CA ILE A 211 21.11 -10.24 -13.25
C ILE A 211 20.55 -8.89 -12.79
N ASP A 212 21.24 -8.16 -11.92
CA ASP A 212 20.79 -6.84 -11.44
C ASP A 212 20.79 -5.78 -12.56
N ALA A 213 21.67 -5.92 -13.56
CA ALA A 213 21.64 -5.08 -14.76
C ALA A 213 20.45 -5.43 -15.67
N LEU A 214 20.12 -6.71 -15.80
CA LEU A 214 19.00 -7.17 -16.61
C LEU A 214 17.65 -6.85 -15.95
N PHE A 215 17.56 -6.99 -14.63
CA PHE A 215 16.35 -6.73 -13.84
C PHE A 215 16.60 -5.56 -12.87
N PRO A 216 16.41 -4.30 -13.33
CA PRO A 216 16.67 -3.13 -12.51
C PRO A 216 15.83 -3.16 -11.23
N ARG A 217 16.40 -2.66 -10.14
CA ARG A 217 15.71 -2.64 -8.86
C ARG A 217 14.60 -1.59 -8.83
N LEU A 218 13.42 -1.99 -8.39
CA LEU A 218 12.31 -1.09 -8.06
C LEU A 218 12.20 -0.96 -6.53
N PRO A 219 12.77 0.11 -5.95
CA PRO A 219 12.66 0.36 -4.51
C PRO A 219 11.20 0.71 -4.14
N ALA A 220 10.74 0.25 -2.98
CA ALA A 220 9.40 0.56 -2.47
C ALA A 220 9.16 2.07 -2.32
N GLU A 221 10.23 2.82 -2.07
CA GLU A 221 10.24 4.28 -1.99
C GLU A 221 9.83 4.94 -3.32
N LYS A 222 10.23 4.36 -4.47
CA LYS A 222 9.79 4.86 -5.78
C LYS A 222 8.28 4.68 -5.95
N SER A 223 7.74 3.53 -5.56
CA SER A 223 6.29 3.30 -5.58
C SER A 223 5.53 4.29 -4.69
N LEU A 224 6.06 4.65 -3.52
CA LEU A 224 5.46 5.67 -2.64
C LEU A 224 5.49 7.08 -3.27
N VAL A 225 6.59 7.44 -3.94
CA VAL A 225 6.71 8.71 -4.68
C VAL A 225 5.72 8.74 -5.84
N ASP A 226 5.60 7.65 -6.59
CA ASP A 226 4.65 7.55 -7.70
C ASP A 226 3.20 7.62 -7.20
N ILE A 227 2.86 6.96 -6.09
CA ILE A 227 1.53 7.08 -5.45
C ILE A 227 1.25 8.52 -5.06
N SER A 228 2.21 9.22 -4.44
CA SER A 228 2.07 10.64 -4.07
C SER A 228 1.81 11.51 -5.30
N LYS A 229 2.59 11.30 -6.37
CA LYS A 229 2.42 12.01 -7.65
C LYS A 229 1.05 11.75 -8.28
N PHE A 230 0.65 10.48 -8.41
CA PHE A 230 -0.65 10.12 -8.99
C PHE A 230 -1.83 10.58 -8.12
N THR A 231 -1.65 10.66 -6.80
CA THR A 231 -2.65 11.26 -5.90
C THR A 231 -2.79 12.76 -6.14
N GLY A 232 -1.68 13.46 -6.35
CA GLY A 232 -1.68 14.86 -6.76
C GLY A 232 -2.38 15.09 -8.10
N GLU A 233 -2.00 14.33 -9.13
CA GLU A 233 -2.64 14.39 -10.47
C GLU A 233 -4.13 14.05 -10.40
N SER A 234 -4.52 13.05 -9.60
CA SER A 234 -5.93 12.70 -9.38
C SER A 234 -6.69 13.82 -8.68
N SER A 235 -6.07 14.50 -7.70
CA SER A 235 -6.67 15.64 -7.02
C SER A 235 -6.91 16.81 -7.98
N GLU A 236 -5.96 17.10 -8.86
CA GLU A 236 -6.10 18.13 -9.89
C GLU A 236 -7.20 17.78 -10.89
N ALA A 237 -7.23 16.54 -11.39
CA ALA A 237 -8.27 16.06 -12.29
C ALA A 237 -9.67 16.11 -11.65
N LEU A 238 -9.79 15.81 -10.35
CA LEU A 238 -11.05 15.93 -9.61
C LEU A 238 -11.48 17.39 -9.44
N GLN A 239 -10.55 18.33 -9.29
CA GLN A 239 -10.83 19.75 -9.22
C GLN A 239 -11.32 20.28 -10.58
N GLU A 240 -10.65 19.92 -11.67
CA GLU A 240 -11.08 20.27 -13.03
C GLU A 240 -12.46 19.66 -13.34
N LEU A 241 -12.71 18.43 -12.88
CA LEU A 241 -14.02 17.80 -13.01
C LEU A 241 -15.11 18.58 -12.26
N HIS A 242 -14.84 19.07 -11.04
CA HIS A 242 -15.78 19.92 -10.30
C HIS A 242 -16.10 21.21 -11.06
N GLU A 243 -15.10 21.86 -11.64
CA GLU A 243 -15.27 23.09 -12.41
C GLU A 243 -16.11 22.85 -13.67
N ARG A 244 -15.78 21.80 -14.45
CA ARG A 244 -16.54 21.40 -15.65
C ARG A 244 -17.98 20.98 -15.34
N ILE A 245 -18.22 20.30 -14.22
CA ILE A 245 -19.57 19.95 -13.77
C ILE A 245 -20.35 21.22 -13.43
N GLY A 246 -19.73 22.16 -12.71
CA GLY A 246 -20.33 23.46 -12.39
C GLY A 246 -20.74 24.23 -13.65
N ASP A 247 -19.81 24.39 -14.59
CA ASP A 247 -20.06 25.09 -15.86
C ASP A 247 -21.17 24.44 -16.68
N ARG A 248 -21.15 23.10 -16.82
CA ARG A 248 -22.18 22.38 -17.59
C ARG A 248 -23.54 22.40 -16.93
N LEU A 249 -23.62 22.31 -15.61
CA LEU A 249 -24.89 22.47 -14.90
C LEU A 249 -25.44 23.88 -15.08
N GLN A 250 -24.59 24.91 -15.00
CA GLN A 250 -25.00 26.30 -15.17
C GLN A 250 -25.46 26.60 -16.59
N GLU A 251 -24.75 26.10 -17.61
CA GLU A 251 -25.15 26.18 -19.01
C GLU A 251 -26.51 25.50 -19.25
N THR A 252 -26.70 24.30 -18.70
CA THR A 252 -27.95 23.54 -18.83
C THR A 252 -29.12 24.29 -18.18
N ILE A 253 -28.92 24.85 -16.99
CA ILE A 253 -29.95 25.62 -16.27
C ILE A 253 -30.30 26.91 -17.03
N SER A 254 -29.30 27.62 -17.57
CA SER A 254 -29.53 28.83 -18.38
C SER A 254 -30.33 28.50 -19.64
N GLY A 255 -29.97 27.44 -20.37
CA GLY A 255 -30.68 27.03 -21.58
C GLY A 255 -32.14 26.63 -21.31
N VAL A 256 -32.40 25.97 -20.17
CA VAL A 256 -33.78 25.68 -19.74
C VAL A 256 -34.56 26.96 -19.46
N SER A 257 -33.96 27.94 -18.76
CA SER A 257 -34.61 29.22 -18.47
C SER A 257 -34.94 30.02 -19.73
N ASP A 258 -34.02 30.09 -20.69
CA ASP A 258 -34.21 30.78 -21.95
C ASP A 258 -35.33 30.13 -22.79
N SER A 259 -35.34 28.80 -22.87
CA SER A 259 -36.39 28.05 -23.59
C SER A 259 -37.77 28.23 -22.95
N MET A 260 -37.83 28.31 -21.61
CA MET A 260 -39.07 28.54 -20.88
C MET A 260 -39.58 29.97 -21.12
N GLN A 261 -38.70 30.97 -21.08
CA GLN A 261 -39.05 32.37 -21.34
C GLN A 261 -39.54 32.59 -22.77
N GLU A 262 -38.93 31.91 -23.75
CA GLU A 262 -39.38 31.92 -25.14
C GLU A 262 -40.75 31.26 -25.30
N ALA A 263 -40.97 30.10 -24.67
CA ALA A 263 -42.27 29.41 -24.69
C ALA A 263 -43.39 30.27 -24.07
N PHE A 264 -43.14 30.92 -22.93
CA PHE A 264 -44.10 31.85 -22.31
C PHE A 264 -44.37 33.08 -23.17
N THR A 265 -43.33 33.66 -23.77
CA THR A 265 -43.46 34.84 -24.63
C THR A 265 -44.27 34.51 -25.89
N ASN A 266 -44.04 33.35 -26.50
CA ASN A 266 -44.81 32.88 -27.64
C ASN A 266 -46.27 32.60 -27.28
N ALA A 267 -46.54 31.99 -26.12
CA ALA A 267 -47.92 31.78 -25.65
C ALA A 267 -48.65 33.11 -25.40
N LEU A 268 -48.01 34.09 -24.76
CA LEU A 268 -48.61 35.40 -24.50
C LEU A 268 -48.88 36.20 -25.79
N ASN A 269 -47.88 36.30 -26.67
CA ASN A 269 -47.99 37.12 -27.88
C ASN A 269 -48.87 36.49 -28.97
N ASN A 270 -48.78 35.18 -29.18
CA ASN A 270 -49.44 34.54 -30.32
C ASN A 270 -50.81 33.94 -29.98
N VAL A 271 -51.11 33.69 -28.70
CA VAL A 271 -52.38 33.08 -28.28
C VAL A 271 -53.24 34.07 -27.50
N MET A 272 -52.67 34.74 -26.49
CA MET A 272 -53.47 35.61 -25.61
C MET A 272 -53.78 36.98 -26.21
N ALA A 273 -52.80 37.65 -26.83
CA ALA A 273 -53.01 38.98 -27.40
C ALA A 273 -54.08 39.02 -28.52
N PRO A 274 -54.14 38.07 -29.48
CA PRO A 274 -55.19 38.05 -30.51
C PRO A 274 -56.59 37.73 -29.96
N ALA A 275 -56.67 36.88 -28.93
CA ALA A 275 -57.92 36.55 -28.26
C ALA A 275 -58.51 37.76 -27.53
N MET A 276 -57.67 38.53 -26.83
CA MET A 276 -58.05 39.78 -26.17
C MET A 276 -58.46 40.86 -27.19
N GLN A 277 -57.72 41.00 -28.28
CA GLN A 277 -58.04 42.00 -29.33
C GLN A 277 -59.37 41.70 -30.03
N SER A 278 -59.67 40.41 -30.30
CA SER A 278 -60.95 40.00 -30.89
C SER A 278 -62.14 40.21 -29.96
N LEU A 279 -61.96 40.01 -28.65
CA LEU A 279 -62.97 40.30 -27.64
C LEU A 279 -63.31 41.80 -27.58
N VAL A 280 -62.29 42.66 -27.64
CA VAL A 280 -62.47 44.13 -27.60
C VAL A 280 -63.10 44.65 -28.90
N SER A 281 -62.68 44.17 -30.08
CA SER A 281 -63.26 44.65 -31.35
C SER A 281 -64.72 44.25 -31.52
N ASN A 282 -65.07 43.01 -31.16
CA ASN A 282 -66.45 42.52 -31.30
C ASN A 282 -67.40 43.20 -30.29
N THR A 283 -66.91 43.53 -29.10
CA THR A 283 -67.71 44.23 -28.07
C THR A 283 -67.93 45.71 -28.42
N SER A 284 -66.92 46.38 -28.99
CA SER A 284 -67.01 47.81 -29.34
C SER A 284 -67.92 48.08 -30.54
N GLN A 285 -68.02 47.15 -31.49
CA GLN A 285 -68.77 47.37 -32.74
C GLN A 285 -70.28 47.13 -32.57
N GLN A 286 -70.68 46.37 -31.55
CA GLN A 286 -72.07 46.02 -31.28
C GLN A 286 -72.77 46.98 -30.28
N THR A 287 -72.00 47.69 -29.44
CA THR A 287 -72.54 48.59 -28.40
C THR A 287 -72.90 49.99 -28.91
N SER A 288 -72.30 50.47 -30.00
CA SER A 288 -72.58 51.82 -30.53
C SER A 288 -73.93 51.97 -31.23
N GLY A 289 -74.60 50.88 -31.65
CA GLY A 289 -75.89 50.94 -32.34
C GLY A 289 -77.13 50.83 -31.42
N VAL A 290 -76.95 50.40 -30.17
CA VAL A 290 -78.07 49.98 -29.30
C VAL A 290 -78.40 51.02 -28.22
N LEU A 291 -77.46 51.91 -27.88
CA LEU A 291 -77.60 52.86 -26.77
C LEU A 291 -78.55 54.03 -27.07
N GLU A 292 -78.74 54.41 -28.34
CA GLU A 292 -79.58 55.55 -28.73
C GLU A 292 -81.09 55.20 -28.73
N GLN A 293 -81.44 53.91 -28.79
CA GLN A 293 -82.83 53.44 -28.89
C GLN A 293 -83.40 52.91 -27.54
N LEU A 294 -82.55 52.70 -26.53
CA LEU A 294 -82.92 52.18 -25.21
C LEU A 294 -83.46 53.24 -24.23
N ILE A 295 -83.11 54.52 -24.41
CA ILE A 295 -83.46 55.58 -23.45
C ILE A 295 -84.93 56.06 -23.62
N GLY A 296 -85.54 55.88 -24.79
CA GLY A 296 -86.93 56.27 -25.04
C GLY A 296 -87.99 55.29 -24.51
N ASN A 297 -87.68 53.98 -24.50
CA ASN A 297 -88.65 52.93 -24.17
C ASN A 297 -88.61 52.46 -22.70
N PHE A 298 -87.66 52.96 -21.90
CA PHE A 298 -87.42 52.49 -20.54
C PHE A 298 -88.47 52.98 -19.51
N THR A 299 -89.12 54.12 -19.78
CA THR A 299 -89.96 54.79 -18.77
C THR A 299 -91.40 54.27 -18.70
N GLU A 300 -91.88 53.53 -19.71
CA GLU A 300 -93.28 53.06 -19.76
C GLU A 300 -93.44 51.58 -19.36
N SER A 301 -92.43 50.74 -19.56
CA SER A 301 -92.49 49.29 -19.24
C SER A 301 -92.29 48.95 -17.75
N MET A 302 -91.90 49.92 -16.91
CA MET A 302 -91.52 49.66 -15.51
C MET A 302 -92.71 49.65 -14.52
N GLN A 303 -93.93 49.94 -14.96
CA GLN A 303 -95.10 50.03 -14.08
C GLN A 303 -95.97 48.76 -14.06
N ALA A 304 -95.80 47.85 -15.02
CA ALA A 304 -96.63 46.65 -15.14
C ALA A 304 -95.98 45.33 -14.66
N ALA A 305 -94.64 45.25 -14.55
CA ALA A 305 -93.93 44.01 -14.16
C ALA A 305 -93.61 43.89 -12.65
N GLY A 306 -93.93 44.91 -11.85
CA GLY A 306 -93.43 45.06 -10.47
C GLY A 306 -94.07 44.21 -9.38
N ARG A 307 -95.05 43.33 -9.66
CA ARG A 307 -95.70 42.51 -8.61
C ARG A 307 -95.46 41.00 -8.69
N GLY A 308 -95.17 40.44 -9.87
CA GLY A 308 -94.86 39.01 -10.01
C GLY A 308 -93.37 38.68 -9.80
N GLN A 309 -92.49 39.67 -10.01
CA GLN A 309 -91.04 39.49 -9.88
C GLN A 309 -90.57 39.46 -8.42
N GLY A 310 -91.34 40.03 -7.48
CA GLY A 310 -90.95 40.11 -6.06
C GLY A 310 -90.83 38.75 -5.36
N GLU A 311 -91.77 37.82 -5.61
CA GLU A 311 -91.75 36.49 -4.97
C GLU A 311 -90.71 35.55 -5.59
N LEU A 312 -90.55 35.58 -6.91
CA LEU A 312 -89.54 34.77 -7.62
C LEU A 312 -88.11 35.28 -7.37
N MET A 313 -87.93 36.60 -7.27
CA MET A 313 -86.62 37.19 -6.98
C MET A 313 -86.22 36.95 -5.51
N GLN A 314 -87.15 36.94 -4.56
CA GLN A 314 -86.83 36.65 -3.16
C GLN A 314 -86.40 35.18 -2.95
N LYS A 315 -87.03 34.24 -3.66
CA LYS A 315 -86.67 32.82 -3.62
C LYS A 315 -85.33 32.53 -4.31
N SER A 316 -85.10 33.09 -5.50
CA SER A 316 -83.79 32.98 -6.19
C SER A 316 -82.67 33.74 -5.49
N THR A 317 -82.95 34.84 -4.79
CA THR A 317 -81.94 35.56 -4.01
C THR A 317 -81.54 34.78 -2.76
N GLU A 318 -82.47 34.06 -2.10
CA GLU A 318 -82.11 33.20 -0.97
C GLU A 318 -81.35 31.95 -1.40
N GLU A 319 -81.73 31.31 -2.51
CA GLU A 319 -80.98 30.18 -3.10
C GLU A 319 -79.59 30.60 -3.62
N MET A 320 -79.48 31.78 -4.25
CA MET A 320 -78.20 32.34 -4.69
C MET A 320 -77.34 32.77 -3.50
N ARG A 321 -77.92 33.36 -2.45
CA ARG A 321 -77.20 33.74 -1.22
C ARG A 321 -76.72 32.49 -0.48
N GLN A 322 -77.47 31.40 -0.47
CA GLN A 322 -77.03 30.10 0.03
C GLN A 322 -75.89 29.54 -0.82
N ALA A 323 -76.02 29.50 -2.15
CA ALA A 323 -74.98 28.97 -3.04
C ALA A 323 -73.68 29.78 -2.94
N VAL A 324 -73.76 31.11 -2.89
CA VAL A 324 -72.59 32.00 -2.71
C VAL A 324 -72.02 31.87 -1.30
N ALA A 325 -72.85 31.68 -0.27
CA ALA A 325 -72.35 31.39 1.08
C ALA A 325 -71.63 30.05 1.14
N THR A 326 -72.15 28.99 0.51
CA THR A 326 -71.51 27.67 0.45
C THR A 326 -70.23 27.68 -0.37
N LEU A 327 -70.20 28.41 -1.50
CA LEU A 327 -68.99 28.61 -2.30
C LEU A 327 -67.94 29.41 -1.53
N SER A 328 -68.35 30.48 -0.84
CA SER A 328 -67.46 31.27 0.01
C SER A 328 -66.90 30.43 1.17
N ASP A 329 -67.72 29.56 1.77
CA ASP A 329 -67.29 28.66 2.85
C ASP A 329 -66.34 27.56 2.34
N GLN A 330 -66.59 26.99 1.15
CA GLN A 330 -65.67 26.06 0.50
C GLN A 330 -64.35 26.75 0.09
N MET A 331 -64.42 27.97 -0.44
CA MET A 331 -63.24 28.73 -0.86
C MET A 331 -62.43 29.17 0.36
N LYS A 332 -63.09 29.55 1.46
CA LYS A 332 -62.47 29.79 2.77
C LYS A 332 -61.82 28.52 3.30
N THR A 333 -62.47 27.36 3.19
CA THR A 333 -61.90 26.07 3.61
C THR A 333 -60.67 25.71 2.77
N VAL A 334 -60.69 25.91 1.45
CA VAL A 334 -59.54 25.66 0.57
C VAL A 334 -58.39 26.63 0.88
N VAL A 335 -58.68 27.91 1.12
CA VAL A 335 -57.67 28.91 1.50
C VAL A 335 -57.09 28.59 2.89
N ASP A 336 -57.93 28.25 3.87
CA ASP A 336 -57.49 27.88 5.22
C ASP A 336 -56.68 26.57 5.20
N GLN A 337 -57.07 25.59 4.39
CA GLN A 337 -56.38 24.30 4.27
C GLN A 337 -55.07 24.41 3.48
N THR A 338 -55.02 25.25 2.45
CA THR A 338 -53.79 25.55 1.71
C THR A 338 -52.83 26.37 2.57
N SER A 339 -53.34 27.38 3.29
CA SER A 339 -52.55 28.18 4.23
C SER A 339 -51.98 27.33 5.36
N ASN A 340 -52.80 26.45 5.96
CA ASN A 340 -52.35 25.53 7.00
C ASN A 340 -51.33 24.51 6.48
N ASN A 341 -51.50 23.97 5.26
CA ASN A 341 -50.51 23.09 4.63
C ASN A 341 -49.20 23.83 4.30
N HIS A 342 -49.28 25.08 3.84
CA HIS A 342 -48.09 25.88 3.54
C HIS A 342 -47.34 26.26 4.82
N GLN A 343 -48.05 26.57 5.90
CA GLN A 343 -47.48 26.89 7.20
C GLN A 343 -46.89 25.64 7.87
N ALA A 344 -47.49 24.46 7.67
CA ALA A 344 -46.95 23.18 8.10
C ALA A 344 -45.68 22.79 7.32
N MET A 345 -45.66 22.97 6.00
CA MET A 345 -44.45 22.77 5.18
C MET A 345 -43.34 23.77 5.54
N ALA A 346 -43.68 25.04 5.76
CA ALA A 346 -42.70 26.05 6.18
C ALA A 346 -42.09 25.70 7.54
N LYS A 347 -42.91 25.28 8.52
CA LYS A 347 -42.41 24.78 9.81
C LYS A 347 -41.58 23.52 9.69
N GLN A 348 -41.97 22.58 8.83
CA GLN A 348 -41.24 21.34 8.61
C GLN A 348 -39.88 21.61 7.94
N GLN A 349 -39.83 22.56 7.00
CA GLN A 349 -38.59 22.98 6.34
C GLN A 349 -37.69 23.79 7.26
N GLU A 350 -38.27 24.63 8.12
CA GLU A 350 -37.54 25.36 9.16
C GLU A 350 -36.97 24.39 10.22
N GLN A 351 -37.75 23.39 10.66
CA GLN A 351 -37.26 22.34 11.57
C GLN A 351 -36.20 21.45 10.94
N ALA A 352 -36.34 21.07 9.67
CA ALA A 352 -35.33 20.31 8.95
C ALA A 352 -34.02 21.11 8.79
N SER A 353 -34.12 22.41 8.49
CA SER A 353 -32.96 23.31 8.40
C SER A 353 -32.29 23.53 9.76
N GLN A 354 -33.07 23.61 10.85
CA GLN A 354 -32.54 23.71 12.21
C GLN A 354 -31.84 22.41 12.64
N GLN A 355 -32.45 21.25 12.41
CA GLN A 355 -31.82 19.95 12.68
C GLN A 355 -30.55 19.76 11.86
N PHE A 356 -30.57 20.13 10.58
CA PHE A 356 -29.40 20.07 9.73
C PHE A 356 -28.28 20.97 10.26
N ASN A 357 -28.59 22.22 10.65
CA ASN A 357 -27.60 23.12 11.25
C ASN A 357 -27.06 22.65 12.60
N GLU A 358 -27.89 22.04 13.45
CA GLU A 358 -27.45 21.44 14.72
C GLU A 358 -26.54 20.24 14.47
N GLN A 359 -26.87 19.39 13.49
CA GLN A 359 -26.08 18.23 13.13
C GLN A 359 -24.74 18.64 12.50
N LEU A 360 -24.71 19.71 11.70
CA LEU A 360 -23.50 20.28 11.10
C LEU A 360 -22.61 20.95 12.16
N ARG A 361 -23.20 21.65 13.14
CA ARG A 361 -22.48 22.19 14.30
C ARG A 361 -21.91 21.09 15.20
N ALA A 362 -22.68 20.03 15.46
CA ALA A 362 -22.22 18.88 16.23
C ALA A 362 -21.05 18.16 15.52
N MET A 363 -21.13 18.02 14.20
CA MET A 363 -20.06 17.44 13.39
C MET A 363 -18.80 18.31 13.37
N LEU A 364 -18.95 19.64 13.23
CA LEU A 364 -17.82 20.58 13.30
C LEU A 364 -17.16 20.59 14.68
N SER A 365 -17.94 20.65 15.76
CA SER A 365 -17.43 20.60 17.13
C SER A 365 -16.74 19.27 17.44
N GLN A 366 -17.30 18.14 16.98
CA GLN A 366 -16.69 16.83 17.15
C GLN A 366 -15.42 16.69 16.31
N SER A 367 -15.36 17.33 15.13
CA SER A 367 -14.16 17.38 14.30
C SER A 367 -13.06 18.22 14.95
N GLU A 368 -13.39 19.37 15.52
CA GLU A 368 -12.44 20.22 16.25
C GLU A 368 -11.89 19.51 17.50
N GLU A 369 -12.74 18.84 18.29
CA GLU A 369 -12.28 18.02 19.42
C GLU A 369 -11.38 16.88 18.95
N ARG A 370 -11.72 16.21 17.85
CA ARG A 370 -10.91 15.10 17.31
C ARG A 370 -9.58 15.60 16.75
N GLN A 371 -9.56 16.78 16.14
CA GLN A 371 -8.35 17.43 15.65
C GLN A 371 -7.44 17.85 16.81
N GLN A 372 -7.99 18.50 17.85
CA GLN A 372 -7.23 18.87 19.04
C GLN A 372 -6.71 17.64 19.81
N ALA A 373 -7.51 16.57 19.94
CA ALA A 373 -7.08 15.33 20.57
C ALA A 373 -5.97 14.63 19.77
N MET A 374 -6.03 14.71 18.44
CA MET A 374 -4.98 14.18 17.57
C MET A 374 -3.69 15.01 17.68
N GLU A 375 -3.80 16.33 17.68
CA GLU A 375 -2.67 17.26 17.81
C GLU A 375 -2.00 17.13 19.18
N SER A 376 -2.79 16.98 20.25
CA SER A 376 -2.31 16.72 21.60
C SER A 376 -1.60 15.36 21.71
N LYS A 377 -2.18 14.28 21.16
CA LYS A 377 -1.50 12.97 21.13
C LYS A 377 -0.24 12.97 20.28
N PHE A 378 -0.23 13.71 19.18
CA PHE A 378 0.95 13.84 18.32
C PHE A 378 2.07 14.60 19.03
N ALA A 379 1.73 15.69 19.72
CA ALA A 379 2.67 16.45 20.55
C ALA A 379 3.20 15.60 21.73
N GLU A 380 2.34 14.83 22.40
CA GLU A 380 2.73 13.93 23.49
C GLU A 380 3.66 12.81 23.00
N THR A 381 3.36 12.24 21.83
CA THR A 381 4.19 11.18 21.22
C THR A 381 5.54 11.73 20.76
N LEU A 382 5.57 12.93 20.17
CA LEU A 382 6.82 13.61 19.81
C LEU A 382 7.66 13.95 21.05
N ASN A 383 7.05 14.42 22.13
CA ASN A 383 7.77 14.69 23.37
C ASN A 383 8.30 13.41 24.03
N ALA A 384 7.52 12.34 24.03
CA ALA A 384 7.95 11.04 24.54
C ALA A 384 9.12 10.47 23.70
N GLN A 385 9.07 10.64 22.37
CA GLN A 385 10.16 10.24 21.48
C GLN A 385 11.41 11.10 21.68
N GLN A 386 11.25 12.43 21.84
CA GLN A 386 12.33 13.36 22.14
C GLN A 386 13.00 13.03 23.48
N GLN A 387 12.21 12.75 24.52
CA GLN A 387 12.71 12.33 25.83
C GLN A 387 13.45 11.00 25.76
N ALA A 388 12.89 9.99 25.08
CA ALA A 388 13.55 8.69 24.90
C ALA A 388 14.87 8.79 24.13
N LEU A 389 14.95 9.68 23.14
CA LEU A 389 16.19 9.97 22.42
C LEU A 389 17.21 10.68 23.31
N THR A 390 16.76 11.63 24.14
CA THR A 390 17.64 12.37 25.05
C THR A 390 18.17 11.46 26.16
N GLU A 391 17.32 10.59 26.74
CA GLU A 391 17.71 9.59 27.74
C GLU A 391 18.67 8.55 27.14
N ARG A 392 18.45 8.13 25.89
CA ARG A 392 19.35 7.22 25.20
C ARG A 392 20.70 7.86 24.89
N GLU A 393 20.74 9.14 24.53
CA GLU A 393 22.00 9.87 24.34
C GLU A 393 22.75 10.08 25.66
N THR A 394 22.06 10.39 26.76
CA THR A 394 22.70 10.54 28.07
C THR A 394 23.23 9.19 28.59
N GLU A 395 22.46 8.11 28.44
CA GLU A 395 22.91 6.76 28.80
C GLU A 395 24.09 6.29 27.94
N HIS A 396 24.08 6.59 26.63
CA HIS A 396 25.22 6.32 25.76
C HIS A 396 26.46 7.12 26.16
N ARG A 397 26.30 8.40 26.50
CA ARG A 397 27.41 9.26 26.92
C ARG A 397 28.00 8.80 28.25
N ASP A 398 27.16 8.45 29.23
CA ASP A 398 27.61 7.94 30.54
C ASP A 398 28.31 6.59 30.40
N LYS A 399 27.80 5.68 29.57
CA LYS A 399 28.47 4.40 29.27
C LYS A 399 29.81 4.61 28.56
N LEU A 400 29.88 5.53 27.60
CA LEU A 400 31.12 5.85 26.88
C LEU A 400 32.16 6.46 27.82
N GLN A 401 31.75 7.36 28.70
CA GLN A 401 32.62 7.99 29.69
C GLN A 401 33.13 6.96 30.71
N THR A 402 32.25 6.10 31.21
CA THR A 402 32.64 5.00 32.14
C THR A 402 33.62 4.03 31.46
N GLN A 403 33.44 3.73 30.18
CA GLN A 403 34.38 2.89 29.42
C GLN A 403 35.73 3.58 29.24
N LEU A 404 35.74 4.88 28.92
CA LEU A 404 36.96 5.69 28.82
C LEU A 404 37.72 5.75 30.14
N ASP A 405 37.03 5.95 31.26
CA ASP A 405 37.64 5.95 32.59
C ASP A 405 38.23 4.58 32.93
N SER A 406 37.49 3.49 32.66
CA SER A 406 38.00 2.13 32.87
C SER A 406 39.20 1.79 31.99
N TRP A 407 39.27 2.39 30.79
CA TRP A 407 40.38 2.20 29.85
C TRP A 407 41.61 2.98 30.30
N LEU A 408 41.43 4.22 30.75
CA LEU A 408 42.51 5.04 31.33
C LEU A 408 43.09 4.38 32.59
N GLU A 409 42.24 3.80 33.45
CA GLU A 409 42.68 3.09 34.65
C GLU A 409 43.48 1.82 34.30
N LYS A 410 42.98 1.02 33.35
CA LYS A 410 43.73 -0.15 32.83
C LYS A 410 45.04 0.25 32.17
N GLN A 411 45.08 1.35 31.45
CA GLN A 411 46.31 1.86 30.81
C GLN A 411 47.34 2.30 31.85
N ALA A 412 46.90 2.99 32.91
CA ALA A 412 47.77 3.38 34.02
C ALA A 412 48.37 2.16 34.73
N GLN A 413 47.55 1.12 34.97
CA GLN A 413 47.99 -0.14 35.58
C GLN A 413 48.99 -0.90 34.69
N LEU A 414 48.83 -0.81 33.37
CA LEU A 414 49.77 -1.40 32.40
C LEU A 414 51.11 -0.66 32.38
N ILE A 415 51.09 0.68 32.50
CA ILE A 415 52.32 1.49 32.62
C ILE A 415 53.04 1.20 33.94
N GLU A 416 52.31 1.04 35.04
CA GLU A 416 52.88 0.70 36.35
C GLU A 416 53.51 -0.69 36.34
N THR A 417 52.83 -1.68 35.76
CA THR A 417 53.39 -3.04 35.60
C THR A 417 54.58 -3.09 34.63
N MET A 418 54.61 -2.26 33.58
CA MET A 418 55.79 -2.10 32.74
C MET A 418 56.96 -1.46 33.49
N LYS A 419 56.70 -0.44 34.32
CA LYS A 419 57.72 0.18 35.18
C LYS A 419 58.33 -0.84 36.15
N ASP A 420 57.48 -1.61 36.83
CA ASP A 420 57.89 -2.71 37.72
C ASP A 420 58.71 -3.78 36.98
N ALA A 421 58.31 -4.13 35.75
CA ALA A 421 59.04 -5.09 34.93
C ALA A 421 60.42 -4.55 34.52
N VAL A 422 60.52 -3.26 34.17
CA VAL A 422 61.79 -2.61 33.84
C VAL A 422 62.70 -2.54 35.06
N GLU A 423 62.18 -2.16 36.24
CA GLU A 423 62.96 -2.13 37.50
C GLU A 423 63.46 -3.53 37.89
N ARG A 424 62.63 -4.58 37.74
CA ARG A 424 63.06 -5.97 37.97
C ARG A 424 64.09 -6.45 36.95
N THR A 425 63.98 -6.03 35.69
CA THR A 425 64.94 -6.40 34.64
C THR A 425 66.28 -5.70 34.86
N GLN A 426 66.27 -4.45 35.33
CA GLN A 426 67.47 -3.70 35.71
C GLN A 426 68.18 -4.35 36.90
N ALA A 427 67.44 -4.69 37.96
CA ALA A 427 67.99 -5.39 39.13
C ALA A 427 68.50 -6.80 38.78
N HIS A 428 67.87 -7.48 37.83
CA HIS A 428 68.33 -8.77 37.33
C HIS A 428 69.64 -8.65 36.53
N MET A 429 69.79 -7.59 35.72
CA MET A 429 71.04 -7.31 34.98
C MET A 429 72.21 -7.02 35.93
N ASP A 430 72.00 -6.27 37.00
CA ASP A 430 73.02 -6.03 38.03
C ASP A 430 73.42 -7.34 38.74
N SER A 431 72.45 -8.20 39.03
CA SER A 431 72.70 -9.53 39.62
C SER A 431 73.44 -10.49 38.66
N VAL A 432 73.19 -10.40 37.35
CA VAL A 432 73.88 -11.22 36.34
C VAL A 432 75.34 -10.77 36.15
N ILE A 433 75.63 -9.48 36.28
CA ILE A 433 77.00 -8.95 36.25
C ILE A 433 77.80 -9.43 37.48
N GLU A 434 77.16 -9.47 38.66
CA GLU A 434 77.75 -10.03 39.88
C GLU A 434 78.02 -11.55 39.74
N GLN A 435 77.05 -12.30 39.17
CA GLN A 435 77.17 -13.75 38.93
C GLN A 435 78.26 -14.09 37.90
N HIS A 436 78.43 -13.27 36.84
CA HIS A 436 79.47 -13.50 35.84
C HIS A 436 80.88 -13.36 36.41
N ARG A 437 81.06 -12.50 37.42
CA ARG A 437 82.34 -12.32 38.12
C ARG A 437 82.66 -13.50 39.05
N ASP A 438 81.63 -14.14 39.61
CA ASP A 438 81.78 -15.28 40.52
C ASP A 438 82.01 -16.62 39.78
N VAL A 439 81.40 -16.80 38.60
CA VAL A 439 81.58 -17.99 37.73
C VAL A 439 83.03 -18.13 37.21
N VAL A 440 83.75 -17.03 37.01
CA VAL A 440 85.18 -17.04 36.65
C VAL A 440 86.06 -17.51 37.82
N GLY A 441 85.64 -17.30 39.06
CA GLY A 441 86.30 -17.82 40.26
C GLY A 441 86.02 -19.29 40.55
N GLN A 442 84.82 -19.77 40.23
CA GLN A 442 84.36 -21.13 40.55
C GLN A 442 84.84 -22.21 39.56
N LEU A 443 85.27 -21.85 38.35
CA LEU A 443 85.84 -22.78 37.36
C LEU A 443 87.14 -23.48 37.80
N LYS A 444 87.81 -23.00 38.87
CA LYS A 444 89.02 -23.63 39.44
C LYS A 444 88.72 -24.76 40.44
N THR A 445 87.49 -24.85 40.96
CA THR A 445 87.14 -25.71 42.11
C THR A 445 86.12 -26.80 41.75
N VAL A 446 85.87 -27.04 40.47
CA VAL A 446 84.95 -28.08 39.98
C VAL A 446 85.61 -29.46 39.86
N ALA A 447 86.95 -29.54 39.97
CA ALA A 447 87.67 -30.80 39.84
C ALA A 447 87.53 -31.75 41.05
N ASP A 448 86.99 -31.32 42.20
CA ASP A 448 87.19 -32.07 43.47
C ASP A 448 85.97 -32.51 44.29
N THR A 449 84.70 -32.23 43.95
CA THR A 449 83.60 -32.57 44.91
C THR A 449 82.32 -33.15 44.31
N THR A 450 82.28 -34.48 44.26
CA THR A 450 81.10 -35.33 43.95
C THR A 450 80.07 -35.42 45.11
N ALA A 451 80.24 -34.66 46.21
CA ALA A 451 79.33 -34.74 47.37
C ALA A 451 78.05 -33.86 47.27
N THR A 452 77.97 -32.91 46.35
CA THR A 452 76.87 -31.89 46.31
C THR A 452 75.59 -32.35 45.62
N SER A 453 75.61 -33.49 44.91
CA SER A 453 74.46 -34.01 44.15
C SER A 453 73.25 -34.40 45.01
N SER A 454 73.47 -34.76 46.29
CA SER A 454 72.39 -35.09 47.23
C SER A 454 71.58 -33.87 47.68
N GLN A 455 72.18 -32.67 47.69
CA GLN A 455 71.50 -31.44 48.09
C GLN A 455 70.59 -30.89 46.97
N ASN A 456 71.00 -31.06 45.71
CA ASN A 456 70.22 -30.66 44.53
C ASN A 456 68.98 -31.53 44.31
N LEU A 457 69.01 -32.80 44.72
CA LEU A 457 67.85 -33.69 44.75
C LEU A 457 66.78 -33.24 45.75
N SER A 458 67.19 -32.72 46.92
CA SER A 458 66.27 -32.16 47.93
C SER A 458 65.59 -30.87 47.45
N ASN A 459 66.35 -29.98 46.80
CA ASN A 459 65.81 -28.74 46.23
C ASN A 459 64.84 -29.00 45.07
N SER A 460 65.11 -30.04 44.25
CA SER A 460 64.21 -30.47 43.16
C SER A 460 62.89 -31.02 43.71
N SER A 461 62.91 -31.73 44.85
CA SER A 461 61.70 -32.21 45.51
C SER A 461 60.83 -31.06 46.05
N ASN A 462 61.44 -29.97 46.49
CA ASN A 462 60.72 -28.77 46.95
C ASN A 462 60.09 -27.99 45.78
N GLN A 463 60.76 -27.93 44.62
CA GLN A 463 60.22 -27.34 43.41
C GLN A 463 59.04 -28.14 42.82
N ILE A 464 59.04 -29.47 42.94
CA ILE A 464 57.89 -30.31 42.57
C ILE A 464 56.69 -30.01 43.47
N GLY A 465 56.90 -29.69 44.76
CA GLY A 465 55.85 -29.24 45.68
C GLY A 465 55.22 -27.90 45.27
N VAL A 466 56.04 -26.94 44.83
CA VAL A 466 55.56 -25.65 44.31
C VAL A 466 54.82 -25.82 42.97
N LEU A 467 55.31 -26.71 42.09
CA LEU A 467 54.64 -27.03 40.83
C LEU A 467 53.27 -27.67 41.09
N SER A 468 53.16 -28.57 42.07
CA SER A 468 51.89 -29.15 42.50
C SER A 468 50.93 -28.09 43.04
N GLY A 469 51.41 -27.12 43.83
CA GLY A 469 50.58 -26.01 44.32
C GLY A 469 50.09 -25.10 43.20
N ASN A 470 50.90 -24.86 42.19
CA ASN A 470 50.50 -24.09 41.00
C ASN A 470 49.53 -24.86 40.10
N LEU A 471 49.65 -26.19 40.02
CA LEU A 471 48.71 -27.05 39.29
C LEU A 471 47.33 -27.05 39.96
N VAL A 472 47.28 -27.07 41.31
CA VAL A 472 46.03 -26.94 42.07
C VAL A 472 45.38 -25.57 41.84
N LYS A 473 46.13 -24.47 41.94
CA LYS A 473 45.61 -23.12 41.64
C LYS A 473 45.13 -22.96 40.19
N ALA A 474 45.85 -23.54 39.24
CA ALA A 474 45.43 -23.54 37.84
C ALA A 474 44.12 -24.33 37.66
N THR A 475 43.93 -25.42 38.41
CA THR A 475 42.70 -26.22 38.40
C THR A 475 41.54 -25.47 39.05
N GLU A 476 41.75 -24.78 40.17
CA GLU A 476 40.73 -23.91 40.80
C GLU A 476 40.31 -22.74 39.89
N LEU A 477 41.27 -22.10 39.20
CA LEU A 477 41.00 -21.08 38.19
C LEU A 477 40.21 -21.63 37.00
N PHE A 478 40.52 -22.86 36.59
CA PHE A 478 39.80 -23.53 35.52
C PHE A 478 38.37 -23.84 35.92
N ASP A 479 38.15 -24.34 37.14
CA ASP A 479 36.83 -24.62 37.71
C ASP A 479 35.98 -23.34 37.84
N THR A 480 36.60 -22.26 38.32
CA THR A 480 35.95 -20.93 38.43
C THR A 480 35.51 -20.41 37.06
N ARG A 481 36.39 -20.48 36.04
CA ARG A 481 36.05 -20.08 34.66
C ARG A 481 35.00 -20.97 34.04
N LEU A 482 35.00 -22.28 34.36
CA LEU A 482 33.96 -23.20 33.89
C LEU A 482 32.60 -22.85 34.50
N GLY A 483 32.58 -22.43 35.77
CA GLY A 483 31.40 -21.89 36.44
C GLY A 483 30.85 -20.63 35.76
N GLU A 484 31.71 -19.61 35.55
CA GLU A 484 31.34 -18.37 34.86
C GLU A 484 30.84 -18.61 33.43
N MET A 485 31.48 -19.54 32.71
CA MET A 485 31.05 -19.94 31.36
C MET A 485 29.71 -20.66 31.39
N THR A 486 29.46 -21.51 32.38
CA THR A 486 28.17 -22.20 32.57
C THR A 486 27.05 -21.21 32.88
N ASP A 487 27.32 -20.20 33.71
CA ASP A 487 26.36 -19.14 34.01
C ASP A 487 26.12 -18.21 32.81
N SER A 488 27.16 -17.90 32.03
CA SER A 488 26.99 -17.20 30.75
C SER A 488 26.14 -18.01 29.76
N ILE A 489 26.34 -19.34 29.67
CA ILE A 489 25.53 -20.22 28.81
C ILE A 489 24.06 -20.26 29.29
N LYS A 490 23.81 -20.30 30.61
CA LYS A 490 22.45 -20.17 31.16
C LYS A 490 21.83 -18.82 30.83
N GLY A 491 22.60 -17.73 30.94
CA GLY A 491 22.16 -16.39 30.57
C GLY A 491 21.80 -16.28 29.09
N ILE A 492 22.65 -16.82 28.21
CA ILE A 492 22.38 -16.89 26.77
C ILE A 492 21.14 -17.73 26.48
N SER A 493 20.95 -18.87 27.15
CA SER A 493 19.76 -19.71 26.99
C SER A 493 18.48 -18.98 27.38
N ALA A 494 18.49 -18.27 28.52
CA ALA A 494 17.35 -17.48 28.97
C ALA A 494 17.05 -16.31 28.00
N GLN A 495 18.09 -15.70 27.44
CA GLN A 495 17.96 -14.63 26.46
C GLN A 495 17.42 -15.17 25.12
N ASN A 496 17.79 -16.39 24.75
CA ASN A 496 17.29 -17.07 23.55
C ASN A 496 15.82 -17.46 23.70
N ASP A 497 15.40 -17.91 24.88
CA ASP A 497 13.98 -18.18 25.21
C ASP A 497 13.15 -16.88 25.17
N ALA A 498 13.69 -15.78 25.71
CA ALA A 498 13.04 -14.47 25.64
C ALA A 498 12.91 -13.98 24.18
N LEU A 499 13.96 -14.17 23.37
CA LEU A 499 13.92 -13.85 21.94
C LEU A 499 12.88 -14.69 21.19
N ALA A 500 12.82 -15.99 21.48
CA ALA A 500 11.82 -16.89 20.90
C ALA A 500 10.39 -16.47 21.28
N SER A 501 10.17 -16.08 22.53
CA SER A 501 8.88 -15.52 22.98
C SER A 501 8.53 -14.24 22.22
N HIS A 502 9.50 -13.33 22.03
CA HIS A 502 9.30 -12.10 21.26
C HIS A 502 8.95 -12.36 19.79
N VAL A 503 9.58 -13.35 19.15
CA VAL A 503 9.25 -13.75 17.77
C VAL A 503 7.84 -14.32 17.68
N ILE A 504 7.41 -15.11 18.66
CA ILE A 504 6.03 -15.64 18.74
C ILE A 504 5.02 -14.49 18.92
N GLU A 505 5.34 -13.51 19.75
CA GLU A 505 4.49 -12.33 19.99
C GLU A 505 4.36 -11.47 18.73
N GLN A 506 5.46 -11.21 18.02
CA GLN A 506 5.46 -10.52 16.74
C GLN A 506 4.66 -11.27 15.67
N ALA A 507 4.78 -12.59 15.59
CA ALA A 507 3.98 -13.41 14.68
C ALA A 507 2.47 -13.34 14.99
N LYS A 508 2.10 -13.18 16.26
CA LYS A 508 0.71 -12.99 16.69
C LYS A 508 0.17 -11.62 16.29
N VAL A 509 0.98 -10.57 16.40
CA VAL A 509 0.63 -9.21 15.91
C VAL A 509 0.44 -9.22 14.39
N LEU A 510 1.33 -9.89 13.64
CA LEU A 510 1.23 -10.02 12.18
C LEU A 510 -0.04 -10.76 11.74
N ARG A 511 -0.43 -11.85 12.43
CA ARG A 511 -1.74 -12.51 12.20
C ARG A 511 -2.93 -11.62 12.54
N GLY A 512 -2.81 -10.78 13.58
CA GLY A 512 -3.83 -9.79 13.92
C GLY A 512 -3.99 -8.75 12.82
N LEU A 513 -2.89 -8.28 12.24
CA LEU A 513 -2.87 -7.37 11.10
C LEU A 513 -3.48 -8.02 9.84
N GLU A 514 -3.13 -9.26 9.53
CA GLU A 514 -3.74 -10.04 8.45
C GLU A 514 -5.26 -10.10 8.60
N THR A 515 -5.74 -10.47 9.78
CA THR A 515 -7.18 -10.56 10.08
C THR A 515 -7.87 -9.20 9.94
N SER A 516 -7.23 -8.13 10.42
CA SER A 516 -7.74 -6.76 10.33
C SER A 516 -7.80 -6.27 8.88
N LEU A 517 -6.79 -6.59 8.07
CA LEU A 517 -6.75 -6.25 6.64
C LEU A 517 -7.87 -6.96 5.89
N VAL A 518 -8.05 -8.27 6.10
CA VAL A 518 -9.16 -9.03 5.49
C VAL A 518 -10.52 -8.43 5.87
N THR A 519 -10.74 -8.14 7.15
CA THR A 519 -11.99 -7.54 7.63
C THR A 519 -12.22 -6.14 7.03
N THR A 520 -11.15 -5.37 6.83
CA THR A 520 -11.22 -4.04 6.21
C THR A 520 -11.53 -4.14 4.71
N THR A 521 -10.93 -5.12 4.02
CA THR A 521 -11.23 -5.42 2.61
C THR A 521 -12.70 -5.85 2.44
N ASP A 522 -13.23 -6.70 3.32
CA ASP A 522 -14.64 -7.09 3.30
C ASP A 522 -15.56 -5.88 3.49
N LYS A 523 -15.26 -5.01 4.46
CA LYS A 523 -16.02 -3.77 4.69
C LYS A 523 -15.95 -2.81 3.50
N PHE A 524 -14.81 -2.71 2.83
CA PHE A 524 -14.68 -1.92 1.61
C PHE A 524 -15.51 -2.51 0.47
N GLY A 525 -15.52 -3.84 0.32
CA GLY A 525 -16.40 -4.54 -0.61
C GLY A 525 -17.88 -4.26 -0.34
N GLU A 526 -18.29 -4.33 0.93
CA GLU A 526 -19.67 -4.05 1.37
C GLU A 526 -20.07 -2.58 1.13
N THR A 527 -19.15 -1.64 1.38
CA THR A 527 -19.36 -0.20 1.13
C THR A 527 -19.43 0.10 -0.37
N ALA A 528 -18.59 -0.53 -1.18
CA ALA A 528 -18.63 -0.41 -2.64
C ALA A 528 -19.95 -0.97 -3.21
N GLN A 529 -20.43 -2.11 -2.66
CA GLN A 529 -21.72 -2.68 -3.01
C GLN A 529 -22.88 -1.75 -2.63
N LEU A 530 -22.84 -1.15 -1.44
CA LEU A 530 -23.83 -0.16 -0.99
C LEU A 530 -23.83 1.09 -1.88
N ALA A 531 -22.66 1.60 -2.25
CA ALA A 531 -22.54 2.72 -3.18
C ALA A 531 -23.09 2.37 -4.56
N GLN A 532 -22.75 1.19 -5.10
CA GLN A 532 -23.28 0.69 -6.37
C GLN A 532 -24.81 0.58 -6.34
N ASN A 533 -25.36 0.05 -5.24
CA ASN A 533 -26.81 -0.06 -5.05
C ASN A 533 -27.47 1.32 -4.95
N GLY A 534 -26.88 2.26 -4.21
CA GLY A 534 -27.37 3.63 -4.10
C GLY A 534 -27.36 4.39 -5.43
N PHE A 535 -26.34 4.19 -6.28
CA PHE A 535 -26.32 4.74 -7.64
C PHE A 535 -27.37 4.10 -8.54
N ASN A 536 -27.66 2.81 -8.38
CA ASN A 536 -28.74 2.14 -9.10
C ASN A 536 -30.12 2.65 -8.67
N GLU A 537 -30.39 2.79 -7.37
CA GLU A 537 -31.63 3.40 -6.86
C GLU A 537 -31.78 4.84 -7.34
N MET A 538 -30.71 5.63 -7.33
CA MET A 538 -30.74 7.00 -7.85
C MET A 538 -31.09 7.04 -9.34
N LYS A 539 -30.52 6.13 -10.14
CA LYS A 539 -30.85 5.99 -11.57
C LYS A 539 -32.31 5.61 -11.76
N GLU A 540 -32.82 4.69 -10.96
CA GLU A 540 -34.21 4.24 -11.02
C GLU A 540 -35.18 5.38 -10.67
N HIS A 541 -34.92 6.10 -9.57
CA HIS A 541 -35.71 7.27 -9.18
C HIS A 541 -35.63 8.42 -10.18
N GLN A 542 -34.47 8.69 -10.78
CA GLN A 542 -34.37 9.70 -11.85
C GLN A 542 -35.18 9.30 -13.08
N THR A 543 -35.17 8.02 -13.44
CA THR A 543 -35.95 7.51 -14.58
C THR A 543 -37.45 7.62 -14.31
N GLU A 544 -37.88 7.26 -13.10
CA GLU A 544 -39.28 7.35 -12.67
C GLU A 544 -39.75 8.80 -12.54
N PHE A 545 -38.91 9.71 -12.05
CA PHE A 545 -39.20 11.14 -11.99
C PHE A 545 -39.41 11.74 -13.38
N ILE A 546 -38.53 11.42 -14.34
CA ILE A 546 -38.67 11.89 -15.73
C ILE A 546 -39.95 11.32 -16.35
N ALA A 547 -40.24 10.03 -16.17
CA ALA A 547 -41.47 9.41 -16.67
C ALA A 547 -42.73 10.05 -16.06
N ASN A 548 -42.72 10.38 -14.77
CA ASN A 548 -43.83 11.06 -14.10
C ASN A 548 -44.02 12.50 -14.59
N ILE A 549 -42.93 13.22 -14.91
CA ILE A 549 -43.02 14.53 -15.55
C ILE A 549 -43.65 14.41 -16.93
N GLU A 550 -43.20 13.47 -17.75
CA GLU A 550 -43.73 13.24 -19.09
C GLU A 550 -45.24 12.90 -19.05
N SER A 551 -45.63 11.97 -18.17
CA SER A 551 -47.03 11.63 -17.91
C SER A 551 -47.85 12.83 -17.41
N SER A 552 -47.28 13.68 -16.56
CA SER A 552 -47.98 14.87 -16.05
C SER A 552 -48.20 15.91 -17.15
N PHE A 553 -47.24 16.07 -18.07
CA PHE A 553 -47.37 16.93 -19.24
C PHE A 553 -48.42 16.41 -20.24
N GLU A 554 -48.46 15.11 -20.51
CA GLU A 554 -49.51 14.50 -21.34
C GLU A 554 -50.90 14.67 -20.73
N SER A 555 -51.04 14.39 -19.43
CA SER A 555 -52.28 14.60 -18.66
C SER A 555 -52.76 16.05 -18.69
N LEU A 556 -51.84 17.01 -18.54
CA LEU A 556 -52.16 18.44 -18.61
C LEU A 556 -52.62 18.81 -20.04
N GLY A 557 -51.96 18.29 -21.06
CA GLY A 557 -52.34 18.48 -22.47
C GLY A 557 -53.71 17.92 -22.81
N GLU A 558 -54.02 16.70 -22.37
CA GLU A 558 -55.33 16.07 -22.51
C GLU A 558 -56.43 16.85 -21.79
N ASN A 559 -56.18 17.30 -20.55
CA ASN A 559 -57.13 18.12 -19.80
C ASN A 559 -57.39 19.48 -20.47
N LEU A 560 -56.35 20.18 -20.93
CA LEU A 560 -56.49 21.44 -21.67
C LEU A 560 -57.31 21.23 -22.94
N LYS A 561 -57.01 20.18 -23.71
CA LYS A 561 -57.76 19.83 -24.92
C LYS A 561 -59.24 19.56 -24.63
N LYS A 562 -59.54 18.83 -23.56
CA LYS A 562 -60.91 18.55 -23.12
C LYS A 562 -61.63 19.83 -22.70
N GLN A 563 -60.98 20.68 -21.93
CA GLN A 563 -61.55 21.94 -21.43
C GLN A 563 -61.83 22.91 -22.58
N VAL A 564 -60.94 22.99 -23.57
CA VAL A 564 -61.17 23.76 -24.80
C VAL A 564 -62.36 23.20 -25.60
N SER A 565 -62.47 21.86 -25.73
CA SER A 565 -63.59 21.23 -26.42
C SER A 565 -64.93 21.44 -25.71
N ASP A 566 -64.96 21.42 -24.37
CA ASP A 566 -66.16 21.67 -23.58
C ASP A 566 -66.60 23.14 -23.68
N ILE A 567 -65.64 24.08 -23.69
CA ILE A 567 -65.92 25.50 -23.96
C ILE A 567 -66.49 25.70 -25.37
N GLU A 568 -65.95 25.01 -26.38
CA GLU A 568 -66.45 25.09 -27.76
C GLU A 568 -67.90 24.57 -27.86
N LYS A 569 -68.21 23.46 -27.18
CA LYS A 569 -69.57 22.92 -27.10
C LYS A 569 -70.54 23.90 -26.42
N GLN A 570 -70.16 24.42 -25.25
CA GLN A 570 -71.01 25.37 -24.52
C GLN A 570 -71.25 26.64 -25.34
N THR A 571 -70.23 27.15 -26.03
CA THR A 571 -70.35 28.33 -26.89
C THR A 571 -71.32 28.07 -28.06
N ASN A 572 -71.24 26.89 -28.69
CA ASN A 572 -72.19 26.51 -29.75
C ASN A 572 -73.63 26.36 -29.25
N GLU A 573 -73.82 25.80 -28.06
CA GLU A 573 -75.12 25.64 -27.44
C GLU A 573 -75.73 26.99 -27.05
N TRP A 574 -74.90 27.90 -26.54
CA TRP A 574 -75.30 29.26 -26.21
C TRP A 574 -75.67 30.07 -27.45
N LEU A 575 -74.88 29.98 -28.53
CA LEU A 575 -75.18 30.62 -29.82
C LEU A 575 -76.49 30.10 -30.44
N ARG A 576 -76.77 28.78 -30.34
CA ARG A 576 -78.04 28.20 -30.79
C ARG A 576 -79.22 28.68 -29.97
N SER A 577 -79.08 28.69 -28.65
CA SER A 577 -80.14 29.15 -27.75
C SER A 577 -80.45 30.63 -27.98
N TYR A 578 -79.40 31.46 -28.09
CA TYR A 578 -79.52 32.87 -28.43
C TYR A 578 -80.20 33.11 -29.79
N SER A 579 -79.78 32.37 -30.83
CA SER A 579 -80.41 32.47 -32.16
C SER A 579 -81.89 32.06 -32.15
N SER A 580 -82.24 31.02 -31.40
CA SER A 580 -83.63 30.57 -31.24
C SER A 580 -84.49 31.60 -30.51
N GLU A 581 -83.98 32.17 -29.42
CA GLU A 581 -84.67 33.18 -28.62
C GLU A 581 -84.88 34.47 -29.42
N VAL A 582 -83.84 34.93 -30.13
CA VAL A 582 -83.93 36.11 -31.01
C VAL A 582 -84.96 35.89 -32.12
N ASN A 583 -84.97 34.72 -32.78
CA ASN A 583 -85.97 34.44 -33.83
C ASN A 583 -87.41 34.43 -33.26
N THR A 584 -87.58 33.86 -32.07
CA THR A 584 -88.89 33.80 -31.41
C THR A 584 -89.41 35.19 -31.08
N GLN A 585 -88.57 36.03 -30.45
CA GLN A 585 -88.92 37.41 -30.13
C GLN A 585 -89.14 38.27 -31.38
N LEU A 586 -88.36 38.06 -32.44
CA LEU A 586 -88.51 38.81 -33.69
C LEU A 586 -89.82 38.45 -34.40
N LYS A 587 -90.22 37.18 -34.33
CA LYS A 587 -91.52 36.72 -34.82
C LYS A 587 -92.68 37.31 -34.02
N GLU A 588 -92.65 37.23 -32.69
CA GLU A 588 -93.68 37.84 -31.83
C GLU A 588 -93.81 39.35 -32.06
N ARG A 589 -92.67 40.05 -32.17
CA ARG A 589 -92.66 41.49 -32.45
C ARG A 589 -93.21 41.82 -33.84
N MET A 590 -92.96 40.99 -34.86
CA MET A 590 -93.53 41.19 -36.19
C MET A 590 -95.03 40.90 -36.23
N GLU A 591 -95.51 39.90 -35.47
CA GLU A 591 -96.95 39.67 -35.30
C GLU A 591 -97.62 40.88 -34.62
N THR A 592 -97.01 41.38 -33.54
CA THR A 592 -97.49 42.57 -32.83
C THR A 592 -97.48 43.82 -33.72
N TRP A 593 -96.44 44.00 -34.55
CA TRP A 593 -96.37 45.10 -35.50
C TRP A 593 -97.46 44.98 -36.57
N ASN A 594 -97.69 43.78 -37.12
CA ASN A 594 -98.79 43.57 -38.07
C ASN A 594 -100.14 43.92 -37.46
N ASP A 595 -100.41 43.50 -36.23
CA ASP A 595 -101.66 43.80 -35.53
C ASP A 595 -101.85 45.31 -35.32
N LYS A 596 -100.80 46.01 -34.87
CA LYS A 596 -100.85 47.47 -34.67
C LYS A 596 -100.96 48.26 -35.96
N THR A 597 -100.31 47.80 -37.04
CA THR A 597 -100.42 48.42 -38.36
C THR A 597 -101.81 48.23 -38.95
N ARG A 598 -102.42 47.07 -38.71
CA ARG A 598 -103.80 46.80 -39.09
C ARG A 598 -104.78 47.67 -38.32
N GLU A 599 -104.61 47.78 -37.00
CA GLU A 599 -105.42 48.66 -36.14
C GLU A 599 -105.32 50.14 -36.57
N PHE A 600 -104.11 50.62 -36.85
CA PHE A 600 -103.88 51.97 -37.37
C PHE A 600 -104.50 52.18 -38.74
N SER A 601 -104.37 51.22 -39.66
CA SER A 601 -104.98 51.29 -41.00
C SER A 601 -106.51 51.31 -40.91
N ASP A 602 -107.11 50.50 -40.03
CA ASP A 602 -108.55 50.50 -39.78
C ASP A 602 -109.02 51.83 -39.18
N GLN A 603 -108.25 52.42 -38.26
CA GLN A 603 -108.52 53.76 -37.73
C GLN A 603 -108.43 54.84 -38.81
N MET A 604 -107.39 54.83 -39.64
CA MET A 604 -107.24 55.76 -40.76
C MET A 604 -108.42 55.65 -41.74
N VAL A 605 -108.86 54.44 -42.08
CA VAL A 605 -110.05 54.23 -42.93
C VAL A 605 -111.30 54.82 -42.27
N ARG A 606 -111.50 54.62 -40.97
CA ARG A 606 -112.63 55.24 -40.24
C ARG A 606 -112.54 56.76 -40.23
N THR A 607 -111.36 57.33 -40.00
CA THR A 607 -111.15 58.78 -40.00
C THR A 607 -111.40 59.38 -41.39
N VAL A 608 -110.91 58.74 -42.45
CA VAL A 608 -111.17 59.18 -43.83
C VAL A 608 -112.67 59.06 -44.17
N SER A 609 -113.34 57.99 -43.73
CA SER A 609 -114.80 57.87 -43.88
C SER A 609 -115.54 59.00 -43.16
N SER A 610 -115.18 59.31 -41.91
CA SER A 610 -115.80 60.41 -41.16
C SER A 610 -115.47 61.80 -41.74
N ILE A 611 -114.29 61.99 -42.34
CA ILE A 611 -113.95 63.20 -43.08
C ILE A 611 -114.78 63.28 -44.37
N SER A 612 -114.97 62.16 -45.08
CA SER A 612 -115.87 62.10 -46.25
C SER A 612 -117.31 62.45 -45.87
N ASP A 613 -117.81 61.92 -44.75
CA ASP A 613 -119.15 62.23 -44.23
C ASP A 613 -119.27 63.72 -43.87
N LEU A 614 -118.22 64.33 -43.29
CA LEU A 614 -118.16 65.76 -42.98
C LEU A 614 -118.07 66.65 -44.24
N VAL A 615 -117.38 66.19 -45.29
CA VAL A 615 -117.30 66.89 -46.58
C VAL A 615 -118.65 66.84 -47.29
N ASP A 616 -119.33 65.69 -47.28
CA ASP A 616 -120.70 65.55 -47.79
C ASP A 616 -121.71 66.42 -47.02
N GLU A 617 -121.48 66.64 -45.72
CA GLU A 617 -122.30 67.51 -44.87
C GLU A 617 -122.01 69.01 -45.10
N LEU A 618 -120.78 69.36 -45.51
CA LEU A 618 -120.39 70.72 -45.91
C LEU A 618 -120.88 71.10 -47.32
N GLU A 619 -120.98 70.15 -48.27
CA GLU A 619 -121.56 70.40 -49.59
C GLU A 619 -123.09 70.60 -49.55
N ARG A 620 -123.74 70.27 -48.43
CA ARG A 620 -125.18 70.40 -48.20
C ARG A 620 -125.63 71.70 -47.51
N LYS A 621 -124.71 72.60 -47.19
CA LYS A 621 -124.97 73.95 -46.66
C LYS A 621 -124.52 75.02 -47.64
#